data_AF-A0A521RA82-F1
#
_entry.id   AF-A0A521RA82-F1
#
_cell.length_a   1.000
_cell.length_b   1.000
_cell.length_c   1.000
_cell.angle_alpha   90.00
_cell.angle_beta   90.00
_cell.angle_gamma   90.00
#
_symmetry.space_group_name_H-M   'P 1'
#
loop_
_entity.id
_entity.type
_entity.pdbx_description
1 polymer ?
#
loop_
_entity_poly.entity_id
_entity_poly.type
_entity_poly.pdbx_seq_one_letter_code
_entity_poly.pdbx_strand_id
1 'polypeptide(L)'
;MFGRIVLLLIFVLVGSCSGDLPSSSMDGARAERAFGLLRSSASLVALMRDRDIRPPDLSAPDPLQQLRQELAKSDPSGAFAGMTYDLTRGNTLTVDWLVQTPNRWGRRADDLTWFAMGCKECEPDISLPICATDADCNGGTCAAIWPRTPGRRTTARKVCLGHSDALPVRIHDLVASARDSVDIVELQPAPSGRFTAALRAAIAQLAFSRRKVEVRVLIGQFPPEGVDAAAFLKELVETARSVPGSRVTVSVSAMRSCTVLESCNSFSWNHGKFIVVDGR
;
A
#
# COMPACT_ATOMS: atom_id res chain seq x y z
N MET A 1 18.34 33.01 41.29
CA MET A 1 17.62 33.12 39.99
C MET A 1 17.69 31.84 39.16
N PHE A 2 18.84 31.15 39.11
CA PHE A 2 19.01 29.85 38.42
C PHE A 2 18.11 28.70 38.92
N GLY A 3 17.87 28.58 40.22
CA GLY A 3 17.04 27.48 40.77
C GLY A 3 15.56 27.50 40.35
N ARG A 4 15.00 28.68 40.03
CA ARG A 4 13.60 28.79 39.57
C ARG A 4 13.42 28.37 38.11
N ILE A 5 14.45 28.51 37.27
CA ILE A 5 14.41 28.13 35.85
C ILE A 5 14.56 26.61 35.70
N VAL A 6 15.40 25.97 36.52
CA VAL A 6 15.56 24.51 36.53
C VAL A 6 14.28 23.81 37.01
N LEU A 7 13.60 24.35 38.02
CA LEU A 7 12.33 23.79 38.49
C LEU A 7 11.20 23.89 37.44
N LEU A 8 11.16 24.99 36.68
CA LEU A 8 10.20 25.21 35.60
C LEU A 8 10.43 24.24 34.42
N LEU A 9 11.69 23.99 34.06
CA LEU A 9 12.03 23.01 33.03
C LEU A 9 11.68 21.57 33.44
N ILE A 10 11.87 21.21 34.71
CA ILE A 10 11.48 19.89 35.23
C ILE A 10 9.95 19.75 35.26
N PHE A 11 9.20 20.78 35.66
CA PHE A 11 7.72 20.73 35.63
C PHE A 11 7.16 20.65 34.20
N VAL A 12 7.78 21.32 33.22
CA VAL A 12 7.41 21.18 31.81
C VAL A 12 7.73 19.77 31.30
N LEU A 13 8.91 19.22 31.60
CA LEU A 13 9.30 17.86 31.18
C LEU A 13 8.43 16.75 31.82
N VAL A 14 8.01 16.91 33.07
CA VAL A 14 7.13 15.93 33.75
C VAL A 14 5.67 16.08 33.33
N GLY A 15 5.22 17.30 32.98
CA GLY A 15 3.90 17.55 32.41
C GLY A 15 3.75 17.05 30.96
N SER A 16 4.84 17.00 30.19
CA SER A 16 4.83 16.53 28.80
C SER A 16 4.87 15.00 28.64
N CYS A 17 5.20 14.25 29.70
CA CYS A 17 5.27 12.79 29.65
C CYS A 17 4.03 12.08 30.23
N SER A 18 3.01 12.84 30.65
CA SER A 18 1.75 12.30 31.21
C SER A 18 0.56 12.42 30.26
N GLY A 19 0.79 12.86 29.02
CA GLY A 19 -0.22 12.80 27.96
C GLY A 19 -0.43 11.35 27.55
N ASP A 20 -1.63 10.81 27.79
CA ASP A 20 -2.07 9.57 27.16
C ASP A 20 -1.77 9.67 25.66
N LEU A 21 -0.92 8.78 25.13
CA LEU A 21 -0.71 8.69 23.69
C LEU A 21 -2.07 8.36 23.06
N PRO A 22 -2.64 9.26 22.24
CA PRO A 22 -3.90 8.97 21.58
C PRO A 22 -3.68 7.74 20.70
N SER A 23 -4.60 6.77 20.75
CA SER A 23 -4.49 5.49 20.03
C SER A 23 -3.29 4.60 20.37
N SER A 24 -2.69 4.73 21.56
CA SER A 24 -2.08 3.55 22.17
C SER A 24 -3.17 2.47 22.31
N SER A 25 -2.84 1.20 22.13
CA SER A 25 -3.74 0.09 22.45
C SER A 25 -4.12 0.21 23.92
N MET A 26 -5.22 0.92 24.20
CA MET A 26 -5.70 1.08 25.55
C MET A 26 -6.08 -0.29 26.06
N ASP A 27 -5.62 -0.60 27.26
CA ASP A 27 -6.15 -1.73 28.02
C ASP A 27 -7.68 -1.65 28.01
N GLY A 28 -8.34 -2.78 27.74
CA GLY A 28 -9.79 -2.86 27.57
C GLY A 28 -10.53 -2.21 28.74
N ALA A 29 -10.04 -2.37 29.96
CA ALA A 29 -10.60 -1.77 31.17
C ALA A 29 -10.47 -0.23 31.27
N ARG A 30 -9.58 0.40 30.50
CA ARG A 30 -9.46 1.87 30.39
C ARG A 30 -10.34 2.41 29.26
N ALA A 31 -10.37 1.72 28.12
CA ALA A 31 -11.33 2.01 27.05
C ALA A 31 -12.77 1.96 27.61
N GLU A 32 -13.03 1.04 28.54
CA GLU A 32 -14.34 0.89 29.17
C GLU A 32 -14.77 2.01 30.11
N ARG A 33 -13.82 2.80 30.63
CA ARG A 33 -14.13 3.91 31.54
C ARG A 33 -14.28 5.26 30.83
N ALA A 34 -13.87 5.35 29.56
CA ALA A 34 -13.93 6.57 28.76
C ALA A 34 -15.21 6.71 27.92
N PHE A 35 -16.21 5.84 28.12
CA PHE A 35 -17.49 5.86 27.39
C PHE A 35 -18.35 7.07 27.77
N GLY A 36 -18.10 8.21 27.13
CA GLY A 36 -19.01 9.34 27.04
C GLY A 36 -19.72 9.41 25.69
N LEU A 37 -20.36 10.56 25.40
CA LEU A 37 -20.93 10.91 24.10
C LEU A 37 -19.96 10.59 22.95
N LEU A 38 -20.46 10.02 21.85
CA LEU A 38 -19.68 9.79 20.64
C LEU A 38 -19.03 11.11 20.17
N ARG A 39 -17.70 11.11 20.09
CA ARG A 39 -16.88 12.18 19.49
C ARG A 39 -16.12 11.61 18.31
N SER A 40 -15.52 12.46 17.49
CA SER A 40 -14.66 12.05 16.37
C SER A 40 -13.46 11.17 16.78
N SER A 41 -13.12 11.13 18.08
CA SER A 41 -12.08 10.28 18.67
C SER A 41 -12.61 9.03 19.37
N ALA A 42 -13.91 8.71 19.27
CA ALA A 42 -14.47 7.51 19.89
C ALA A 42 -13.83 6.26 19.29
N SER A 43 -13.52 5.26 20.13
CA SER A 43 -12.97 3.99 19.64
C SER A 43 -14.01 3.24 18.80
N LEU A 44 -13.55 2.43 17.85
CA LEU A 44 -14.43 1.59 17.04
C LEU A 44 -15.32 0.70 17.91
N VAL A 45 -14.80 0.18 19.03
CA VAL A 45 -15.57 -0.65 19.98
C VAL A 45 -16.70 0.15 20.63
N ALA A 46 -16.45 1.40 21.03
CA ALA A 46 -17.49 2.26 21.58
C ALA A 46 -18.59 2.53 20.54
N LEU A 47 -18.19 2.81 19.29
CA LEU A 47 -19.13 3.01 18.19
C LEU A 47 -19.97 1.75 17.92
N MET A 48 -19.34 0.57 17.88
CA MET A 48 -20.04 -0.70 17.68
C MET A 48 -21.06 -0.98 18.79
N ARG A 49 -20.71 -0.72 20.06
CA ARG A 49 -21.63 -0.88 21.21
C ARG A 49 -22.78 0.11 21.15
N ASP A 50 -22.50 1.39 20.96
CA ASP A 50 -23.51 2.46 20.89
C ASP A 50 -24.53 2.23 19.77
N ARG A 51 -24.04 1.77 18.61
CA ARG A 51 -24.87 1.57 17.41
C ARG A 51 -25.38 0.15 17.24
N ASP A 52 -25.18 -0.73 18.21
CA ASP A 52 -25.51 -2.16 18.16
C ASP A 52 -25.09 -2.80 16.82
N ILE A 53 -23.82 -2.57 16.45
CA ILE A 53 -23.20 -3.16 15.26
C ILE A 53 -22.75 -4.57 15.62
N ARG A 54 -23.25 -5.55 14.87
CA ARG A 54 -23.00 -6.97 15.13
C ARG A 54 -22.17 -7.60 14.01
N PRO A 55 -21.34 -8.62 14.33
CA PRO A 55 -20.75 -9.47 13.30
C PRO A 55 -21.84 -10.13 12.45
N PRO A 56 -21.60 -10.38 11.15
CA PRO A 56 -22.56 -11.09 10.32
C PRO A 56 -22.71 -12.54 10.78
N ASP A 57 -23.94 -13.05 10.77
CA ASP A 57 -24.25 -14.46 10.97
C ASP A 57 -23.94 -15.20 9.66
N LEU A 58 -22.82 -15.93 9.65
CA LEU A 58 -22.35 -16.66 8.48
C LEU A 58 -23.26 -17.85 8.09
N SER A 59 -24.22 -18.21 8.94
CA SER A 59 -25.23 -19.23 8.64
C SER A 59 -26.50 -18.66 7.99
N ALA A 60 -26.67 -17.34 7.97
CA ALA A 60 -27.81 -16.69 7.34
C ALA A 60 -27.78 -16.83 5.80
N PRO A 61 -28.92 -16.73 5.10
CA PRO A 61 -28.96 -16.88 3.64
C PRO A 61 -28.19 -15.81 2.86
N ASP A 62 -27.99 -14.61 3.41
CA ASP A 62 -27.26 -13.51 2.77
C ASP A 62 -26.42 -12.72 3.80
N PRO A 63 -25.27 -13.30 4.24
CA PRO A 63 -24.44 -12.69 5.28
C PRO A 63 -23.79 -11.38 4.81
N LEU A 64 -23.62 -11.17 3.50
CA LEU A 64 -23.04 -9.94 2.95
C LEU A 64 -24.04 -8.78 2.99
N GLN A 65 -25.32 -9.06 2.70
CA GLN A 65 -26.38 -8.08 2.87
C GLN A 65 -26.56 -7.68 4.33
N GLN A 66 -26.47 -8.64 5.25
CA GLN A 66 -26.45 -8.36 6.69
C GLN A 66 -25.26 -7.49 7.06
N LEU A 67 -24.04 -7.83 6.62
CA LEU A 67 -22.84 -7.03 6.88
C LEU A 67 -23.00 -5.59 6.37
N ARG A 68 -23.59 -5.38 5.19
CA ARG A 68 -23.87 -4.04 4.66
C ARG A 68 -24.81 -3.24 5.58
N GLN A 69 -25.85 -3.88 6.12
CA GLN A 69 -26.78 -3.25 7.06
C GLN A 69 -26.07 -2.90 8.38
N GLU A 70 -25.22 -3.78 8.88
CA GLU A 70 -24.43 -3.56 10.09
C GLU A 70 -23.42 -2.42 9.91
N LEU A 71 -22.75 -2.33 8.76
CA LEU A 71 -21.86 -1.21 8.43
C LEU A 71 -22.61 0.13 8.33
N ALA A 72 -23.81 0.14 7.73
CA ALA A 72 -24.61 1.36 7.58
C ALA A 72 -25.00 1.99 8.93
N LYS A 73 -25.07 1.21 10.01
CA LYS A 73 -25.30 1.75 11.38
C LYS A 73 -24.17 2.68 11.84
N SER A 74 -22.96 2.54 11.31
CA SER A 74 -21.81 3.42 11.59
C SER A 74 -21.85 4.75 10.81
N ASP A 75 -22.71 4.84 9.80
CA ASP A 75 -22.88 6.00 8.91
C ASP A 75 -24.37 6.35 8.76
N PRO A 76 -25.01 6.94 9.78
CA PRO A 76 -26.46 7.17 9.80
C PRO A 76 -26.95 8.12 8.69
N SER A 77 -26.08 9.00 8.21
CA SER A 77 -26.36 9.90 7.09
C SER A 77 -26.19 9.24 5.72
N GLY A 78 -25.59 8.05 5.64
CA GLY A 78 -25.19 7.44 4.38
C GLY A 78 -24.13 8.24 3.62
N ALA A 79 -23.36 9.09 4.30
CA ALA A 79 -22.42 10.01 3.68
C ALA A 79 -21.21 9.28 3.07
N PHE A 80 -20.94 8.05 3.54
CA PHE A 80 -19.83 7.22 3.09
C PHE A 80 -20.28 6.00 2.27
N ALA A 81 -21.59 5.80 2.10
CA ALA A 81 -22.16 4.76 1.26
C ALA A 81 -21.77 4.99 -0.21
N GLY A 82 -21.28 3.94 -0.88
CA GLY A 82 -20.80 4.01 -2.26
C GLY A 82 -19.43 4.71 -2.41
N MET A 83 -18.80 5.14 -1.30
CA MET A 83 -17.47 5.75 -1.30
C MET A 83 -16.48 4.93 -0.46
N THR A 84 -16.78 4.74 0.83
CA THR A 84 -15.94 4.00 1.78
C THR A 84 -16.37 2.54 1.92
N TYR A 85 -17.68 2.29 1.79
CA TYR A 85 -18.24 0.94 1.79
C TYR A 85 -19.32 0.82 0.72
N ASP A 86 -19.37 -0.33 0.07
CA ASP A 86 -20.42 -0.68 -0.89
C ASP A 86 -20.57 -2.21 -1.00
N LEU A 87 -21.73 -2.67 -1.44
CA LEU A 87 -21.99 -4.07 -1.76
C LEU A 87 -22.33 -4.19 -3.24
N THR A 88 -21.34 -4.62 -4.03
CA THR A 88 -21.47 -4.78 -5.48
C THR A 88 -21.78 -6.22 -5.86
N ARG A 89 -22.32 -6.41 -7.08
CA ARG A 89 -22.63 -7.72 -7.67
C ARG A 89 -21.94 -7.86 -9.01
N GLY A 90 -21.76 -9.09 -9.48
CA GLY A 90 -21.11 -9.37 -10.76
C GLY A 90 -19.57 -9.29 -10.73
N ASN A 91 -18.98 -9.21 -9.53
CA ASN A 91 -17.53 -9.30 -9.37
C ASN A 91 -17.04 -10.70 -9.80
N THR A 92 -15.87 -10.76 -10.42
CA THR A 92 -15.24 -12.01 -10.87
C THR A 92 -13.87 -12.17 -10.25
N LEU A 93 -13.59 -13.35 -9.70
CA LEU A 93 -12.26 -13.74 -9.26
C LEU A 93 -11.59 -14.54 -10.40
N THR A 94 -10.45 -14.08 -10.90
CA THR A 94 -9.68 -14.80 -11.93
C THR A 94 -9.10 -16.11 -11.39
N VAL A 95 -8.68 -17.03 -12.26
CA VAL A 95 -8.14 -18.35 -11.85
C VAL A 95 -6.94 -18.25 -10.88
N ASP A 96 -6.25 -17.13 -10.88
CA ASP A 96 -5.07 -16.80 -10.07
C ASP A 96 -5.31 -15.62 -9.12
N TRP A 97 -6.56 -15.37 -8.73
CA TRP A 97 -6.95 -14.19 -7.94
C TRP A 97 -6.25 -14.07 -6.58
N LEU A 98 -5.93 -15.21 -5.94
CA LEU A 98 -5.24 -15.21 -4.66
C LEU A 98 -3.75 -14.99 -4.88
N VAL A 99 -3.33 -13.74 -4.69
CA VAL A 99 -1.92 -13.35 -4.78
C VAL A 99 -1.25 -13.54 -3.42
N GLN A 100 -0.41 -14.56 -3.30
CA GLN A 100 0.33 -14.82 -2.08
C GLN A 100 1.83 -14.72 -2.30
N THR A 101 2.54 -14.12 -1.34
CA THR A 101 4.00 -14.04 -1.33
C THR A 101 4.54 -14.17 0.10
N PRO A 102 5.54 -15.05 0.36
CA PRO A 102 5.91 -16.18 -0.49
C PRO A 102 4.78 -17.22 -0.55
N ASN A 103 4.61 -17.85 -1.71
CA ASN A 103 3.72 -19.01 -1.85
C ASN A 103 4.50 -20.32 -1.68
N ARG A 104 5.03 -20.55 -0.48
CA ARG A 104 5.90 -21.68 -0.11
C ARG A 104 5.54 -22.20 1.29
N TRP A 105 4.54 -23.07 1.35
CA TRP A 105 4.01 -23.62 2.60
C TRP A 105 4.84 -24.82 3.11
N GLY A 106 4.91 -24.98 4.44
CA GLY A 106 5.56 -26.13 5.08
C GLY A 106 7.10 -26.17 4.96
N ARG A 107 7.73 -25.08 4.51
CA ARG A 107 9.19 -24.94 4.36
C ARG A 107 9.74 -23.96 5.38
N ARG A 108 10.99 -24.14 5.81
CA ARG A 108 11.67 -23.14 6.63
C ARG A 108 12.05 -21.94 5.77
N ALA A 109 12.15 -20.76 6.37
CA ALA A 109 12.55 -19.55 5.66
C ALA A 109 13.93 -19.70 4.98
N ASP A 110 14.89 -20.33 5.68
CA ASP A 110 16.25 -20.56 5.18
C ASP A 110 16.30 -21.54 3.98
N ASP A 111 15.24 -22.33 3.77
CA ASP A 111 15.14 -23.25 2.63
C ASP A 111 14.58 -22.58 1.37
N LEU A 112 14.16 -21.31 1.45
CA LEU A 112 13.54 -20.60 0.34
C LEU A 112 14.61 -19.89 -0.49
N THR A 113 14.70 -20.22 -1.78
CA THR A 113 15.57 -19.49 -2.70
C THR A 113 15.12 -18.03 -2.80
N TRP A 114 16.05 -17.13 -2.51
CA TRP A 114 15.92 -15.69 -2.71
C TRP A 114 17.22 -15.14 -3.30
N PHE A 115 17.12 -14.01 -3.98
CA PHE A 115 18.25 -13.34 -4.59
C PHE A 115 18.44 -11.98 -3.94
N ALA A 116 19.65 -11.69 -3.48
CA ALA A 116 19.99 -10.40 -2.89
C ALA A 116 19.98 -9.27 -3.93
N MET A 117 19.66 -8.05 -3.47
CA MET A 117 19.84 -6.84 -4.27
C MET A 117 21.33 -6.55 -4.48
N GLY A 118 21.70 -5.89 -5.59
CA GLY A 118 23.07 -5.44 -5.83
C GLY A 118 24.05 -6.51 -6.33
N CYS A 119 23.56 -7.61 -6.91
CA CYS A 119 24.43 -8.62 -7.51
C CYS A 119 25.13 -8.12 -8.80
N LYS A 120 26.40 -8.51 -8.97
CA LYS A 120 27.31 -7.97 -10.00
C LYS A 120 26.93 -8.36 -11.43
N GLU A 121 26.44 -9.58 -11.62
CA GLU A 121 26.11 -10.17 -12.93
C GLU A 121 24.60 -10.33 -13.11
N CYS A 122 23.87 -9.35 -12.61
CA CYS A 122 22.41 -9.34 -12.64
C CYS A 122 21.86 -8.35 -13.64
N GLU A 123 20.58 -8.52 -13.94
CA GLU A 123 19.82 -7.49 -14.60
C GLU A 123 19.83 -6.22 -13.72
N PRO A 124 20.44 -5.11 -14.17
CA PRO A 124 20.75 -3.96 -13.32
C PRO A 124 19.53 -3.25 -12.73
N ASP A 125 18.37 -3.34 -13.36
CA ASP A 125 17.16 -2.66 -12.91
C ASP A 125 16.53 -3.35 -11.70
N ILE A 126 16.39 -4.67 -11.80
CA ILE A 126 15.72 -5.47 -10.77
C ILE A 126 16.66 -6.28 -9.89
N SER A 127 17.97 -6.20 -10.14
CA SER A 127 19.01 -6.95 -9.42
C SER A 127 18.65 -8.43 -9.28
N LEU A 128 18.33 -9.07 -10.41
CA LEU A 128 18.09 -10.52 -10.49
C LEU A 128 19.05 -11.19 -11.49
N PRO A 129 19.54 -12.40 -11.20
CA PRO A 129 20.40 -13.13 -12.13
C PRO A 129 19.70 -13.35 -13.46
N ILE A 130 20.42 -13.19 -14.57
CA ILE A 130 19.91 -13.50 -15.90
C ILE A 130 19.90 -15.02 -16.08
N CYS A 131 18.88 -15.55 -16.77
CA CYS A 131 18.76 -16.99 -17.02
C CYS A 131 18.27 -17.30 -18.44
N ALA A 132 18.56 -18.50 -18.92
CA ALA A 132 17.94 -19.10 -20.08
C ALA A 132 16.86 -20.12 -19.68
N THR A 133 17.12 -20.87 -18.60
CA THR A 133 16.30 -21.98 -18.10
C THR A 133 16.27 -22.03 -16.57
N ASP A 134 15.34 -22.79 -15.98
CA ASP A 134 15.24 -22.96 -14.52
C ASP A 134 16.51 -23.55 -13.88
N ALA A 135 17.31 -24.31 -14.65
CA ALA A 135 18.57 -24.87 -14.18
C ALA A 135 19.59 -23.79 -13.79
N ASP A 136 19.48 -22.59 -14.36
CA ASP A 136 20.36 -21.46 -14.06
C ASP A 136 20.03 -20.80 -12.70
N CYS A 137 18.89 -21.15 -12.09
CA CYS A 137 18.28 -20.39 -10.99
C CYS A 137 18.43 -20.99 -9.59
N ASN A 138 19.23 -22.04 -9.42
CA ASN A 138 19.57 -22.62 -8.10
C ASN A 138 18.36 -22.73 -7.13
N GLY A 139 17.26 -23.34 -7.60
CA GLY A 139 16.01 -23.50 -6.85
C GLY A 139 14.94 -22.41 -7.05
N GLY A 140 15.27 -21.35 -7.81
CA GLY A 140 14.32 -20.37 -8.33
C GLY A 140 13.69 -20.80 -9.67
N THR A 141 12.94 -19.89 -10.28
CA THR A 141 12.30 -20.11 -11.59
C THR A 141 12.78 -19.07 -12.59
N CYS A 142 13.17 -19.52 -13.78
CA CYS A 142 13.55 -18.64 -14.87
C CYS A 142 12.31 -18.12 -15.59
N ALA A 143 12.00 -16.83 -15.40
CA ALA A 143 10.81 -16.22 -15.94
C ALA A 143 11.12 -14.98 -16.77
N ALA A 144 10.24 -14.70 -17.73
CA ALA A 144 10.29 -13.45 -18.48
C ALA A 144 9.88 -12.27 -17.60
N ILE A 145 10.52 -11.13 -17.83
CA ILE A 145 10.16 -9.82 -17.28
C ILE A 145 9.92 -8.84 -18.44
N TRP A 146 9.43 -7.65 -18.10
CA TRP A 146 9.22 -6.56 -19.04
C TRP A 146 10.46 -6.22 -19.89
N PRO A 147 10.29 -5.67 -21.11
CA PRO A 147 11.40 -5.26 -21.95
C PRO A 147 12.14 -4.04 -21.36
N ARG A 148 13.44 -3.89 -21.66
CA ARG A 148 14.23 -2.71 -21.23
C ARG A 148 13.78 -1.43 -21.95
N THR A 149 13.36 -1.55 -23.20
CA THR A 149 12.86 -0.45 -24.02
C THR A 149 11.44 -0.77 -24.46
N PRO A 150 10.43 -0.01 -23.99
CA PRO A 150 9.06 -0.18 -24.45
C PRO A 150 8.94 -0.13 -25.98
N GLY A 151 8.06 -0.97 -26.54
CA GLY A 151 7.69 -0.92 -27.95
C GLY A 151 8.66 -1.54 -28.96
N ARG A 152 9.86 -1.94 -28.54
CA ARG A 152 10.73 -2.76 -29.38
C ARG A 152 10.35 -4.23 -29.22
N ARG A 153 10.18 -4.95 -30.34
CA ARG A 153 10.19 -6.42 -30.36
C ARG A 153 11.61 -6.91 -30.05
N THR A 154 11.99 -6.89 -28.78
CA THR A 154 13.21 -7.54 -28.30
C THR A 154 12.89 -8.95 -27.83
N THR A 155 13.89 -9.81 -27.78
CA THR A 155 13.80 -11.06 -27.02
C THR A 155 13.37 -10.75 -25.58
N ALA A 156 12.50 -11.58 -25.02
CA ALA A 156 12.06 -11.44 -23.63
C ALA A 156 13.28 -11.53 -22.71
N ARG A 157 13.47 -10.52 -21.86
CA ARG A 157 14.47 -10.58 -20.79
C ARG A 157 14.02 -11.65 -19.82
N LYS A 158 14.90 -12.59 -19.49
CA LYS A 158 14.61 -13.64 -18.52
C LYS A 158 15.55 -13.52 -17.33
N VAL A 159 14.99 -13.69 -16.14
CA VAL A 159 15.70 -13.63 -14.87
C VAL A 159 15.24 -14.72 -13.93
N CYS A 160 16.09 -15.05 -12.97
CA CYS A 160 15.76 -15.98 -11.90
C CYS A 160 14.88 -15.30 -10.86
N LEU A 161 13.66 -15.78 -10.70
CA LEU A 161 12.72 -15.37 -9.67
C LEU A 161 12.89 -16.25 -8.43
N GLY A 162 13.12 -15.62 -7.28
CA GLY A 162 13.06 -16.26 -5.97
C GLY A 162 11.62 -16.33 -5.46
N HIS A 163 11.46 -16.66 -4.17
CA HIS A 163 10.17 -16.97 -3.56
C HIS A 163 9.12 -15.83 -3.63
N SER A 164 9.55 -14.57 -3.81
CA SER A 164 8.69 -13.39 -3.81
C SER A 164 8.77 -12.53 -5.08
N ASP A 165 9.64 -12.88 -6.03
CA ASP A 165 9.95 -12.02 -7.18
C ASP A 165 8.87 -12.05 -8.27
N ALA A 166 7.90 -12.96 -8.18
CA ALA A 166 6.74 -12.98 -9.06
C ALA A 166 5.77 -11.81 -8.81
N LEU A 167 5.74 -11.25 -7.59
CA LEU A 167 4.80 -10.17 -7.25
C LEU A 167 5.11 -8.86 -8.02
N PRO A 168 6.36 -8.35 -8.08
CA PRO A 168 6.69 -7.21 -8.92
C PRO A 168 6.34 -7.40 -10.40
N VAL A 169 6.51 -8.61 -10.95
CA VAL A 169 6.13 -8.92 -12.34
C VAL A 169 4.62 -8.77 -12.54
N ARG A 170 3.82 -9.32 -11.61
CA ARG A 170 2.37 -9.17 -11.64
C ARG A 170 1.91 -7.72 -11.52
N ILE A 171 2.56 -6.94 -10.65
CA ILE A 171 2.27 -5.50 -10.49
C ILE A 171 2.58 -4.73 -11.77
N HIS A 172 3.73 -5.02 -12.41
CA HIS A 172 4.07 -4.44 -13.70
C HIS A 172 2.96 -4.70 -14.73
N ASP A 173 2.59 -5.97 -14.92
CA ASP A 173 1.64 -6.36 -15.96
C ASP A 173 0.26 -5.75 -15.74
N LEU A 174 -0.19 -5.68 -14.48
CA LEU A 174 -1.44 -5.02 -14.10
C LEU A 174 -1.40 -3.53 -14.46
N VAL A 175 -0.40 -2.78 -14.00
CA VAL A 175 -0.29 -1.33 -14.24
C VAL A 175 -0.10 -1.02 -15.72
N ALA A 176 0.73 -1.80 -16.42
CA ALA A 176 1.01 -1.58 -17.84
C ALA A 176 -0.19 -1.87 -18.77
N SER A 177 -1.22 -2.57 -18.26
CA SER A 177 -2.46 -2.85 -18.98
C SER A 177 -3.40 -1.65 -19.09
N ALA A 178 -3.21 -0.64 -18.23
CA ALA A 178 -4.10 0.51 -18.10
C ALA A 178 -4.36 1.26 -19.41
N ARG A 179 -5.60 1.70 -19.58
CA ARG A 179 -6.06 2.49 -20.72
C ARG A 179 -6.39 3.93 -20.37
N ASP A 180 -6.86 4.16 -19.14
CA ASP A 180 -7.39 5.43 -18.68
C ASP A 180 -6.77 5.85 -17.34
N SER A 181 -6.74 4.98 -16.32
CA SER A 181 -6.26 5.35 -14.98
C SER A 181 -5.60 4.22 -14.20
N VAL A 182 -4.71 4.60 -13.28
CA VAL A 182 -4.09 3.73 -12.29
C VAL A 182 -4.07 4.45 -10.95
N ASP A 183 -4.66 3.83 -9.93
CA ASP A 183 -4.61 4.32 -8.55
C ASP A 183 -3.86 3.32 -7.67
N ILE A 184 -2.78 3.80 -7.05
CA ILE A 184 -1.94 3.02 -6.15
C ILE A 184 -2.00 3.66 -4.77
N VAL A 185 -2.36 2.86 -3.79
CA VAL A 185 -2.44 3.29 -2.39
C VAL A 185 -1.63 2.34 -1.54
N GLU A 186 -0.77 2.89 -0.68
CA GLU A 186 0.08 2.10 0.22
C GLU A 186 0.43 2.83 1.52
N LEU A 187 1.18 2.14 2.38
CA LEU A 187 1.81 2.70 3.58
C LEU A 187 3.30 2.87 3.32
N GLN A 188 3.90 3.94 3.85
CA GLN A 188 5.35 4.13 3.83
C GLN A 188 6.10 2.92 4.41
N PRO A 189 7.37 2.69 4.03
CA PRO A 189 8.17 3.50 3.09
C PRO A 189 7.61 3.45 1.66
N ALA A 190 7.99 4.42 0.83
CA ALA A 190 7.73 4.31 -0.62
C ALA A 190 8.30 2.97 -1.14
N PRO A 191 7.74 2.40 -2.22
CA PRO A 191 8.27 1.18 -2.81
C PRO A 191 9.74 1.40 -3.18
N SER A 192 10.51 0.33 -3.10
CA SER A 192 11.94 0.34 -3.43
C SER A 192 12.34 -0.90 -4.23
N GLY A 193 13.54 -0.86 -4.81
CA GLY A 193 14.13 -1.98 -5.54
C GLY A 193 13.21 -2.53 -6.62
N ARG A 194 12.90 -3.82 -6.54
CA ARG A 194 12.12 -4.54 -7.56
C ARG A 194 10.71 -3.98 -7.77
N PHE A 195 10.08 -3.43 -6.73
CA PHE A 195 8.76 -2.81 -6.84
C PHE A 195 8.84 -1.49 -7.62
N THR A 196 9.83 -0.65 -7.34
CA THR A 196 10.03 0.61 -8.08
C THR A 196 10.41 0.35 -9.53
N ALA A 197 11.27 -0.64 -9.77
CA ALA A 197 11.62 -1.08 -11.12
C ALA A 197 10.38 -1.52 -11.92
N ALA A 198 9.49 -2.31 -11.32
CA ALA A 198 8.23 -2.74 -11.93
C ALA A 198 7.33 -1.55 -12.28
N LEU A 199 7.10 -0.64 -11.33
CA LEU A 199 6.26 0.54 -11.54
C LEU A 199 6.86 1.49 -12.60
N ARG A 200 8.16 1.78 -12.52
CA ARG A 200 8.87 2.62 -13.49
C ARG A 200 8.79 2.05 -14.90
N ALA A 201 8.96 0.75 -15.05
CA ALA A 201 8.84 0.08 -16.35
C ALA A 201 7.40 0.10 -16.89
N ALA A 202 6.41 -0.14 -16.02
CA ALA A 202 5.00 -0.09 -16.41
C ALA A 202 4.60 1.32 -16.88
N ILE A 203 5.01 2.36 -16.14
CA ILE A 203 4.80 3.77 -16.52
C ILE A 203 5.49 4.09 -17.85
N ALA A 204 6.70 3.58 -18.09
CA ALA A 204 7.37 3.74 -19.37
C ALA A 204 6.62 3.06 -20.52
N GLN A 205 6.02 1.88 -20.29
CA GLN A 205 5.17 1.20 -21.26
C GLN A 205 3.89 1.99 -21.56
N LEU A 206 3.25 2.55 -20.53
CA LEU A 206 2.10 3.45 -20.70
C LEU A 206 2.50 4.69 -21.51
N ALA A 207 3.65 5.30 -21.22
CA ALA A 207 4.16 6.46 -21.95
C ALA A 207 4.35 6.15 -23.44
N PHE A 208 4.93 4.99 -23.76
CA PHE A 208 5.13 4.53 -25.13
C PHE A 208 3.81 4.28 -25.87
N SER A 209 2.77 3.84 -25.15
CA SER A 209 1.46 3.57 -25.76
C SER A 209 0.77 4.82 -26.33
N ARG A 210 1.21 6.03 -25.93
CA ARG A 210 0.60 7.33 -26.27
C ARG A 210 -0.87 7.46 -25.86
N ARG A 211 -1.38 6.55 -25.03
CA ARG A 211 -2.68 6.70 -24.37
C ARG A 211 -2.61 7.81 -23.33
N LYS A 212 -3.72 8.49 -23.12
CA LYS A 212 -3.86 9.46 -22.03
C LYS A 212 -4.21 8.67 -20.77
N VAL A 213 -3.20 8.35 -19.96
CA VAL A 213 -3.37 7.59 -18.72
C VAL A 213 -2.97 8.45 -17.53
N GLU A 214 -3.81 8.49 -16.50
CA GLU A 214 -3.50 9.14 -15.23
C GLU A 214 -3.05 8.11 -14.20
N VAL A 215 -1.88 8.31 -13.60
CA VAL A 215 -1.34 7.45 -12.54
C VAL A 215 -1.26 8.27 -11.26
N ARG A 216 -1.96 7.84 -10.21
CA ARG A 216 -1.94 8.46 -8.88
C ARG A 216 -1.37 7.50 -7.86
N VAL A 217 -0.37 7.93 -7.11
CA VAL A 217 0.22 7.17 -6.01
C VAL A 217 0.04 7.94 -4.70
N LEU A 218 -0.61 7.29 -3.74
CA LEU A 218 -0.89 7.88 -2.43
C LEU A 218 -0.28 7.02 -1.33
N ILE A 219 0.67 7.62 -0.62
CA ILE A 219 1.42 6.96 0.45
C ILE A 219 0.96 7.51 1.78
N GLY A 220 0.49 6.65 2.68
CA GLY A 220 0.31 7.05 4.07
C GLY A 220 1.66 7.11 4.76
N GLN A 221 2.01 8.27 5.33
CA GLN A 221 3.28 8.45 6.04
C GLN A 221 3.04 8.57 7.54
N PHE A 222 3.89 7.95 8.37
CA PHE A 222 3.77 7.96 9.84
C PHE A 222 5.06 8.52 10.48
N PRO A 223 4.98 9.21 11.64
CA PRO A 223 6.16 9.79 12.28
C PRO A 223 7.12 8.71 12.82
N PRO A 224 8.42 9.03 13.06
CA PRO A 224 9.02 10.36 12.99
C PRO A 224 9.47 10.77 11.58
N GLU A 225 9.74 9.81 10.71
CA GLU A 225 10.23 10.05 9.34
C GLU A 225 9.10 10.46 8.40
N GLY A 226 9.40 10.76 7.15
CA GLY A 226 8.41 11.02 6.11
C GLY A 226 8.89 10.50 4.76
N VAL A 227 8.00 10.54 3.77
CA VAL A 227 8.34 10.08 2.42
C VAL A 227 8.69 11.28 1.54
N ASP A 228 9.85 11.23 0.88
CA ASP A 228 10.20 12.17 -0.19
C ASP A 228 9.44 11.79 -1.48
N ALA A 229 8.19 12.25 -1.55
CA ALA A 229 7.31 12.01 -2.70
C ALA A 229 7.88 12.57 -4.02
N ALA A 230 8.67 13.65 -3.96
CA ALA A 230 9.27 14.26 -5.15
C ALA A 230 10.42 13.41 -5.69
N ALA A 231 11.28 12.89 -4.81
CA ALA A 231 12.32 11.94 -5.19
C ALA A 231 11.72 10.65 -5.76
N PHE A 232 10.68 10.11 -5.11
CA PHE A 232 10.03 8.90 -5.60
C PHE A 232 9.34 9.11 -6.95
N LEU A 233 8.64 10.24 -7.15
CA LEU A 233 8.09 10.62 -8.46
C LEU A 233 9.19 10.68 -9.52
N LYS A 234 10.32 11.35 -9.21
CA LYS A 234 11.45 11.46 -10.14
C LYS A 234 11.97 10.09 -10.58
N GLU A 235 12.09 9.15 -9.65
CA GLU A 235 12.49 7.78 -9.93
C GLU A 235 11.46 7.07 -10.83
N LEU A 236 10.18 7.11 -10.47
CA LEU A 236 9.10 6.46 -11.24
C LEU A 236 9.00 6.92 -12.69
N VAL A 237 9.29 8.19 -12.98
CA VAL A 237 9.14 8.73 -14.33
C VAL A 237 10.44 8.82 -15.12
N GLU A 238 11.57 8.36 -14.56
CA GLU A 238 12.90 8.55 -15.17
C GLU A 238 12.94 8.10 -16.64
N THR A 239 12.45 6.90 -16.93
CA THR A 239 12.40 6.38 -18.31
C THR A 239 11.31 7.05 -19.15
N ALA A 240 10.13 7.27 -18.57
CA ALA A 240 8.97 7.81 -19.27
C ALA A 240 9.17 9.25 -19.77
N ARG A 241 9.97 10.06 -19.06
CA ARG A 241 10.31 11.45 -19.45
C ARG A 241 10.96 11.56 -20.82
N SER A 242 11.68 10.51 -21.25
CA SER A 242 12.38 10.49 -22.54
C SER A 242 11.51 10.08 -23.72
N VAL A 243 10.25 9.68 -23.49
CA VAL A 243 9.37 9.13 -24.52
C VAL A 243 8.64 10.25 -25.27
N PRO A 244 8.91 10.46 -26.58
CA PRO A 244 8.28 11.53 -27.35
C PRO A 244 6.78 11.31 -27.53
N GLY A 245 5.99 12.36 -27.30
CA GLY A 245 4.53 12.31 -27.44
C GLY A 245 3.82 11.50 -26.36
N SER A 246 4.49 11.22 -25.23
CA SER A 246 3.84 10.64 -24.05
C SER A 246 2.67 11.53 -23.60
N ARG A 247 1.57 10.89 -23.21
CA ARG A 247 0.36 11.54 -22.66
C ARG A 247 0.02 11.01 -21.26
N VAL A 248 0.96 10.32 -20.62
CA VAL A 248 0.81 9.83 -19.25
C VAL A 248 1.07 10.97 -18.28
N THR A 249 0.20 11.10 -17.27
CA THR A 249 0.42 12.00 -16.13
C THR A 249 0.62 11.16 -14.88
N VAL A 250 1.65 11.46 -14.10
CA VAL A 250 1.97 10.74 -12.86
C VAL A 250 1.99 11.73 -11.71
N SER A 251 1.26 11.41 -10.64
CA SER A 251 1.24 12.16 -9.39
C SER A 251 1.59 11.24 -8.22
N VAL A 252 2.39 11.75 -7.29
CA VAL A 252 2.77 11.06 -6.07
C VAL A 252 2.52 12.01 -4.90
N SER A 253 1.85 11.54 -3.88
CA SER A 253 1.62 12.27 -2.63
C SER A 253 1.89 11.38 -1.44
N ALA A 254 2.43 11.98 -0.38
CA ALA A 254 2.56 11.36 0.92
C ALA A 254 1.77 12.17 1.96
N MET A 255 0.85 11.52 2.67
CA MET A 255 -0.09 12.23 3.55
C MET A 255 -0.26 11.62 4.93
N ARG A 256 -0.61 12.50 5.87
CA ARG A 256 -1.17 12.21 7.19
C ARG A 256 -2.52 12.89 7.25
N SER A 257 -3.53 12.21 7.75
CA SER A 257 -4.81 12.85 8.01
C SER A 257 -4.85 13.48 9.40
N CYS A 258 -3.99 13.02 10.33
CA CYS A 258 -3.89 13.59 11.66
C CYS A 258 -2.54 13.28 12.34
N THR A 259 -1.97 14.29 12.99
CA THR A 259 -0.87 14.15 13.96
C THR A 259 -1.20 14.84 15.28
N VAL A 260 -0.65 14.36 16.41
CA VAL A 260 -0.92 14.86 17.79
C VAL A 260 -0.58 16.35 17.99
N LEU A 261 0.18 16.94 17.07
CA LEU A 261 0.52 18.37 17.07
C LEU A 261 -0.52 19.25 16.34
N GLU A 262 -1.50 18.63 15.68
CA GLU A 262 -2.61 19.28 14.98
C GLU A 262 -3.89 19.20 15.85
N SER A 263 -4.95 19.89 15.44
CA SER A 263 -6.25 19.98 16.15
C SER A 263 -7.01 18.66 16.33
N CYS A 264 -6.34 17.53 16.11
CA CYS A 264 -6.90 16.19 16.14
C CYS A 264 -6.05 15.33 17.11
N ASN A 265 -6.72 14.80 18.13
CA ASN A 265 -6.08 13.98 19.17
C ASN A 265 -6.00 12.51 18.72
N SER A 266 -5.32 12.23 17.60
CA SER A 266 -5.21 10.88 17.00
C SER A 266 -3.94 10.72 16.17
N PHE A 267 -3.56 9.48 15.91
CA PHE A 267 -2.55 9.13 14.91
C PHE A 267 -3.26 8.49 13.71
N SER A 268 -3.34 9.21 12.59
CA SER A 268 -4.06 8.72 11.42
C SER A 268 -3.36 9.07 10.11
N TRP A 269 -3.23 8.04 9.28
CA TRP A 269 -2.62 8.08 7.95
C TRP A 269 -3.25 6.95 7.12
N ASN A 270 -3.10 7.02 5.80
CA ASN A 270 -3.53 5.94 4.95
C ASN A 270 -2.78 4.64 5.28
N HIS A 271 -3.52 3.54 5.48
CA HIS A 271 -2.94 2.20 5.64
C HIS A 271 -3.50 1.19 4.62
N GLY A 272 -4.32 1.67 3.67
CA GLY A 272 -4.79 0.87 2.54
C GLY A 272 -3.63 0.42 1.67
N LYS A 273 -3.78 -0.76 1.03
CA LYS A 273 -2.81 -1.37 0.11
C LYS A 273 -3.59 -1.91 -1.08
N PHE A 274 -3.70 -1.12 -2.14
CA PHE A 274 -4.42 -1.53 -3.33
C PHE A 274 -3.86 -0.89 -4.59
N ILE A 275 -4.11 -1.56 -5.71
CA ILE A 275 -3.87 -1.07 -7.07
C ILE A 275 -5.19 -1.24 -7.81
N VAL A 276 -5.74 -0.14 -8.33
CA VAL A 276 -6.95 -0.14 -9.15
C VAL A 276 -6.56 0.36 -10.54
N VAL A 277 -6.99 -0.36 -11.58
CA VAL A 277 -6.72 -0.02 -12.97
C VAL A 277 -8.04 0.20 -13.71
N ASP A 278 -8.19 1.34 -14.37
CA ASP A 278 -9.36 1.72 -15.17
C ASP A 278 -10.72 1.64 -14.42
N GLY A 279 -10.69 1.61 -13.08
CA GLY A 279 -11.86 1.45 -12.22
C GLY A 279 -12.53 0.06 -12.32
N ARG A 280 -11.75 -0.99 -12.65
CA ARG A 280 -12.25 -2.35 -12.89
C ARG A 280 -11.42 -3.41 -12.17
#